data_AF-A0A167T267-F1
#
_entry.id   AF-A0A167T267-F1
#
_cell.length_a   1.000
_cell.length_b   1.000
_cell.length_c   1.000
_cell.angle_alpha   90.00
_cell.angle_beta   90.00
_cell.angle_gamma   90.00
#
_symmetry.space_group_name_H-M   'P 1'
#
loop_
_entity.id
_entity.type
_entity.pdbx_description
1 polymer ?
#
loop_
_entity_poly.entity_id
_entity_poly.type
_entity_poly.pdbx_seq_one_letter_code
_entity_poly.pdbx_strand_id
1 'polypeptide(L)' 'SKLWFEDGSILLETERVQFKVYKGILAANSAIFRDMFANAQPQEGELVEGCPGVYLTDKLKDL' A
#
# COMPACT_ATOMS: atom_id res chain seq x y z
N SER A 1 -17.80 1.07 16.92
CA SER A 1 -17.30 -0.08 16.14
C SER A 1 -15.95 0.27 15.59
N LYS A 2 -14.90 -0.42 16.05
CA LYS A 2 -13.51 -0.15 15.65
C LYS A 2 -13.32 -0.74 14.24
N LEU A 3 -13.44 0.07 13.19
CA LEU A 3 -13.01 -0.28 11.83
C LEU A 3 -11.47 -0.30 11.81
N TRP A 4 -10.87 -1.28 12.49
CA TRP A 4 -9.44 -1.53 12.44
C TRP A 4 -9.28 -2.81 11.65
N PHE A 5 -8.85 -2.67 10.40
CA PHE A 5 -8.46 -3.81 9.59
C PHE A 5 -7.03 -4.20 10.01
N GLU A 6 -6.78 -5.49 10.25
CA GLU A 6 -5.47 -6.00 10.72
C GLU A 6 -4.33 -5.74 9.72
N ASP A 7 -4.67 -5.39 8.49
CA ASP A 7 -3.75 -5.13 7.40
C ASP A 7 -3.20 -3.69 7.35
N GLY A 8 -3.80 -2.77 8.11
CA GLY A 8 -3.36 -1.37 8.26
C GLY A 8 -3.55 -0.48 7.01
N SER A 9 -3.09 0.77 7.14
CA SER A 9 -2.95 1.68 5.99
C SER A 9 -1.55 1.53 5.39
N ILE A 10 -1.46 1.67 4.07
CA ILE A 10 -0.19 1.80 3.34
C ILE A 10 -0.07 3.21 2.75
N LEU A 11 1.16 3.64 2.54
CA LEU A 11 1.47 4.83 1.75
C LEU A 11 1.89 4.39 0.35
N LEU A 12 1.14 4.85 -0.65
CA LEU A 12 1.55 4.77 -2.05
C LEU A 12 2.23 6.08 -2.41
N GLU A 13 3.46 6.02 -2.90
CA GLU A 13 4.16 7.20 -3.41
C GLU A 13 4.32 7.09 -4.93
N THR A 14 3.95 8.16 -5.62
CA THR A 14 4.17 8.36 -7.06
C THR A 14 4.44 9.84 -7.31
N GLU A 15 5.38 10.17 -8.19
CA GLU A 15 5.65 11.57 -8.62
C GLU A 15 5.77 12.58 -7.44
N ARG A 16 6.34 12.15 -6.29
CA ARG A 16 6.45 12.92 -5.03
C ARG A 16 5.13 13.26 -4.33
N VAL A 17 4.05 12.58 -4.70
CA VAL A 17 2.73 12.63 -4.06
C VAL A 17 2.52 11.32 -3.30
N GLN A 18 2.06 11.44 -2.05
CA GLN A 18 1.80 10.31 -1.17
C GLN A 18 0.30 10.15 -0.92
N PHE A 19 -0.20 8.92 -1.06
CA PHE A 19 -1.58 8.54 -0.80
C PHE A 19 -1.62 7.54 0.35
N LYS A 20 -2.35 7.89 1.41
CA LYS A 20 -2.64 6.96 2.51
C LYS A 20 -3.92 6.21 2.21
N VAL A 21 -3.80 4.91 1.95
CA VAL A 21 -4.92 4.04 1.56
C VAL A 21 -4.99 2.80 2.45
N TYR A 22 -6.18 2.23 2.61
CA TYR A 22 -6.36 0.99 3.35
C TYR A 22 -5.96 -0.21 2.48
N LYS A 23 -5.03 -1.03 2.99
CA LYS A 23 -4.46 -2.16 2.25
C LYS A 23 -5.54 -3.12 1.76
N GLY A 24 -6.49 -3.49 2.62
CA GLY A 24 -7.55 -4.45 2.31
C GLY A 24 -8.54 -3.94 1.29
N ILE A 25 -8.88 -2.65 1.32
CA ILE A 25 -9.78 -2.04 0.33
C ILE A 25 -9.10 -2.08 -1.05
N LEU A 26 -7.81 -1.74 -1.12
CA LEU A 26 -7.07 -1.75 -2.38
C LEU A 26 -6.90 -3.19 -2.93
N ALA A 27 -6.62 -4.16 -2.07
CA ALA A 27 -6.53 -5.57 -2.43
C ALA A 27 -7.88 -6.17 -2.86
N ALA A 28 -8.99 -5.74 -2.26
CA ALA A 28 -10.32 -6.21 -2.62
C ALA A 28 -10.75 -5.73 -4.01
N ASN A 29 -10.30 -4.54 -4.42
CA ASN A 29 -10.69 -3.92 -5.69
C ASN A 29 -9.67 -4.10 -6.82
N SER A 30 -8.45 -4.57 -6.52
CA SER A 30 -7.39 -4.79 -7.52
C SER A 30 -6.65 -6.11 -7.30
N ALA A 31 -6.74 -6.99 -8.29
CA ALA A 31 -6.01 -8.26 -8.30
C ALA A 31 -4.49 -8.04 -8.30
N ILE A 32 -4.01 -7.01 -8.98
CA ILE A 32 -2.57 -6.67 -9.03
C ILE A 32 -2.07 -6.33 -7.62
N PHE A 33 -2.77 -5.44 -6.90
CA PHE A 33 -2.38 -5.08 -5.54
C PHE A 33 -2.52 -6.24 -4.55
N ARG A 34 -3.57 -7.05 -4.69
CA ARG A 34 -3.73 -8.27 -3.88
C ARG A 34 -2.56 -9.22 -4.04
N ASP A 35 -2.17 -9.51 -5.28
CA ASP A 35 -1.07 -10.43 -5.57
C ASP A 35 0.28 -9.81 -5.17
N MET A 36 0.44 -8.49 -5.36
CA MET A 36 1.62 -7.76 -4.90
C MET A 36 1.78 -7.85 -3.38
N PHE A 37 0.71 -7.67 -2.59
CA PHE A 37 0.79 -7.78 -1.13
C PHE A 37 0.97 -9.21 -0.63
N ALA A 38 0.44 -10.20 -1.35
CA ALA A 38 0.62 -11.61 -1.00
C ALA A 38 2.05 -12.10 -1.28
N ASN A 39 2.70 -11.54 -2.31
CA ASN A 39 4.07 -11.89 -2.71
C ASN A 39 5.12 -10.92 -2.18
N ALA A 40 4.71 -9.80 -1.58
CA ALA A 40 5.60 -8.88 -0.91
C ALA A 40 6.31 -9.67 0.20
N GLN A 41 7.61 -9.91 0.01
CA GLN A 41 8.43 -10.41 1.09
C GLN A 41 8.32 -9.42 2.25
N PRO A 42 8.35 -9.88 3.50
CA PRO A 42 8.56 -9.01 4.64
C PRO A 42 9.95 -8.41 4.51
N GLN A 43 10.10 -7.38 3.68
CA GLN A 43 11.31 -6.61 3.63
C GLN A 43 11.40 -5.90 4.98
N GLU A 44 12.54 -6.04 5.62
CA GLU A 44 13.06 -5.07 6.57
C GLU A 44 13.29 -3.74 5.82
N GLY A 45 12.23 -3.16 5.27
CA GLY A 45 12.22 -1.92 4.52
C GLY A 45 11.91 -0.77 5.46
N GLU A 46 12.62 0.35 5.29
CA GLU A 46 12.44 1.59 6.03
C GLU A 46 10.97 1.91 6.25
N LEU A 47 10.56 1.91 7.52
CA LEU A 47 9.24 2.36 7.94
C LEU A 47 9.15 3.87 7.68
N VAL A 48 8.35 4.26 6.69
CA VAL A 48 7.98 5.68 6.52
C VAL A 48 6.83 5.96 7.48
N GLU A 49 7.08 6.79 8.49
CA GLU A 49 6.12 7.11 9.58
C GLU A 49 5.55 5.89 10.34
N GLY A 50 6.28 4.77 10.40
CA GLY A 50 5.81 3.55 11.06
C GLY A 50 4.90 2.66 10.21
N CYS A 51 4.79 2.91 8.89
CA CYS A 51 4.08 2.08 7.94
C CYS A 51 5.03 1.48 6.88
N PRO A 52 4.78 0.25 6.40
CA PRO A 52 5.54 -0.31 5.28
C PRO A 52 5.23 0.51 4.00
N GLY A 53 6.22 1.23 3.50
CA GLY A 53 6.11 2.02 2.28
C GLY A 53 6.16 1.12 1.03
N VAL A 54 5.27 1.37 0.07
CA VAL A 54 5.31 0.69 -1.24
C VAL A 54 5.57 1.76 -2.30
N TYR A 55 6.76 1.73 -2.90
CA TYR A 55 7.11 2.61 -4.00
C TYR A 55 6.58 2.02 -5.31
N LEU A 56 5.73 2.77 -6.01
CA LEU A 56 5.18 2.35 -7.29
C LEU A 56 5.88 3.09 -8.42
N THR A 57 6.16 2.37 -9.51
CA THR A 57 6.72 2.95 -10.74
C THR A 57 5.65 3.54 -11.66
N ASP A 58 4.37 3.33 -11.35
CA ASP A 58 3.24 3.82 -12.13
C ASP A 58 3.09 5.35 -12.00
N LYS A 59 2.61 5.99 -13.08
CA LYS A 59 2.33 7.43 -13.07
C LYS A 59 1.06 7.69 -12.28
N LEU A 60 0.95 8.89 -11.71
CA LEU A 60 -0.18 9.31 -10.89
C LEU A 60 -1.56 9.07 -11.53
N LYS A 61 -1.66 9.22 -12.86
CA LYS A 61 -2.90 9.04 -13.62
C LYS A 61 -3.33 7.59 -13.83
N ASP A 62 -2.43 6.65 -13.56
CA ASP A 62 -2.60 5.20 -13.77
C ASP A 62 -2.89 4.47 -12.44
N LEU A 63 -2.94 5.23 -11.34
CA LEU A 63 -3.30 4.83 -9.97
C LEU A 63 -4.79 5.04 -9.68
#